data_AF-A0A6P8WFL9-F1
#
_entry.id   AF-A0A6P8WFL9-F1
#
_cell.length_a   1.000
_cell.length_b   1.000
_cell.length_c   1.000
_cell.angle_alpha   90.00
_cell.angle_beta   90.00
_cell.angle_gamma   90.00
#
_symmetry.space_group_name_H-M   'P 1'
#
loop_
_entity.id
_entity.type
_entity.pdbx_description
1 polymer ?
#
loop_
_entity_poly.entity_id
_entity_poly.type
_entity_poly.pdbx_seq_one_letter_code
_entity_poly.pdbx_strand_id
1 'polypeptide(L)'
;MYLQIAPHQNRNLRELAQQGPPQDEVLVYVLFVNTTNRTVDLYWVRERETENIQYTLKPFEEVRVNTFNTHTWFFRDYYTGERMHVRSQRIFCPVRIRMPRDPQRPEELCDVRSQVLIHFPLRTLKENCLWLIVKWLKRTCNAPRDYINNYMIPATLKQQLLTILATIEVYCSQAQAARIRR
;
A
#
# COMPACT_ATOMS: atom_id res chain seq x y z
N MET A 1 15.55 33.51 -4.80
CA MET A 1 14.60 32.89 -3.86
C MET A 1 14.20 31.53 -4.46
N TYR A 2 14.97 30.48 -4.19
CA TYR A 2 14.79 29.15 -4.78
C TYR A 2 14.08 28.24 -3.77
N LEU A 3 12.88 27.79 -4.11
CA LEU A 3 12.17 26.73 -3.38
C LEU A 3 12.87 25.39 -3.68
N GLN A 4 13.63 24.89 -2.72
CA GLN A 4 14.14 23.52 -2.74
C GLN A 4 12.96 22.56 -2.54
N ILE A 5 12.64 21.80 -3.59
CA ILE A 5 11.68 20.70 -3.54
C ILE A 5 12.36 19.58 -2.76
N ALA A 6 11.86 19.28 -1.56
CA ALA A 6 12.36 18.20 -0.73
C ALA A 6 12.27 16.85 -1.48
N PRO A 7 13.29 15.99 -1.41
CA PRO A 7 13.27 14.70 -2.07
C PRO A 7 12.19 13.81 -1.46
N HIS A 8 11.44 13.13 -2.33
CA HIS A 8 10.47 12.09 -1.98
C HIS A 8 11.12 11.02 -1.09
N GLN A 9 10.87 11.07 0.22
CA GLN A 9 11.36 10.05 1.15
C GLN A 9 10.55 8.76 0.98
N ASN A 10 10.99 7.91 0.04
CA ASN A 10 10.80 6.46 0.13
C ASN A 10 11.86 5.92 1.10
N ARG A 11 11.56 5.87 2.39
CA ARG A 11 12.38 5.06 3.31
C ARG A 11 12.15 3.59 3.00
N ASN A 12 13.24 2.85 2.79
CA ASN A 12 13.18 1.41 2.64
C ASN A 12 12.61 0.79 3.94
N LEU A 13 11.84 -0.31 3.84
CA LEU A 13 11.40 -1.09 5.01
C LEU A 13 12.58 -1.45 5.95
N ARG A 14 13.79 -1.58 5.37
CA ARG A 14 15.05 -1.82 6.10
C ARG A 14 15.50 -0.66 6.98
N GLU A 15 15.20 0.58 6.59
CA GLU A 15 15.62 1.79 7.30
C GLU A 15 14.64 2.19 8.41
N LEU A 16 13.35 1.86 8.25
CA LEU A 16 12.34 2.06 9.31
C LEU A 16 12.46 1.04 10.45
N ALA A 17 13.05 -0.13 10.18
CA ALA A 17 13.21 -1.21 11.15
C ALA A 17 14.50 -1.11 12.01
N GLN A 18 15.31 -0.04 11.87
CA GLN A 18 16.65 0.02 12.50
C GLN A 18 16.85 1.12 13.55
N GLN A 19 15.80 1.80 14.04
CA GLN A 19 16.02 2.87 15.02
C GLN A 19 15.00 2.84 16.16
N GLY A 20 15.40 2.21 17.27
CA GLY A 20 14.79 2.40 18.58
C GLY A 20 15.08 1.23 19.54
N PRO A 21 15.12 1.48 20.86
CA PRO A 21 15.05 0.40 21.86
C PRO A 21 13.80 -0.46 21.61
N PRO A 22 13.73 -1.71 22.12
CA PRO A 22 12.53 -2.54 22.01
C PRO A 22 11.33 -1.72 22.49
N GLN A 23 10.47 -1.34 21.55
CA GLN A 23 9.24 -0.65 21.91
C GLN A 23 8.36 -1.70 22.59
N ASP A 24 7.87 -1.37 23.79
CA ASP A 24 6.83 -2.18 24.41
C ASP A 24 5.71 -2.39 23.39
N GLU A 25 5.33 -3.65 23.23
CA GLU A 25 4.26 -4.01 22.32
C GLU A 25 2.93 -3.54 22.93
N VAL A 26 2.31 -2.57 22.26
CA VAL A 26 1.07 -1.96 22.72
C VAL A 26 -0.03 -2.21 21.71
N LEU A 27 -1.18 -2.66 22.20
CA LEU A 27 -2.37 -2.89 21.39
C LEU A 27 -2.89 -1.56 20.82
N VAL A 28 -3.18 -1.58 19.52
CA VAL A 28 -3.70 -0.44 18.75
C VAL A 28 -4.95 -0.87 17.99
N TYR A 29 -5.97 -0.03 18.03
CA TYR A 29 -7.24 -0.29 17.36
C TYR A 29 -7.33 0.54 16.08
N VAL A 30 -7.54 -0.13 14.94
CA VAL A 30 -7.66 0.53 13.63
C VAL A 30 -8.92 0.08 12.90
N LEU A 31 -9.49 0.99 12.10
CA LEU A 31 -10.53 0.73 11.11
C LEU A 31 -9.93 1.00 9.74
N PHE A 32 -9.57 -0.06 9.01
CA PHE A 32 -9.13 0.10 7.63
C PHE A 32 -10.36 0.28 6.73
N VAL A 33 -10.32 1.29 5.88
CA VAL A 33 -11.41 1.61 4.95
C VAL A 33 -10.81 1.68 3.55
N ASN A 34 -11.29 0.84 2.65
CA ASN A 34 -10.92 0.90 1.25
C ASN A 34 -11.75 1.98 0.55
N THR A 35 -11.20 3.18 0.34
CA THR A 35 -11.93 4.26 -0.36
C THR A 35 -11.80 4.17 -1.88
N THR A 36 -11.23 3.09 -2.40
CA THR A 36 -11.00 2.89 -3.85
C THR A 36 -12.07 2.01 -4.47
N ASN A 37 -12.19 2.10 -5.79
CA ASN A 37 -13.03 1.19 -6.57
C ASN A 37 -12.34 -0.15 -6.92
N ARG A 38 -11.30 -0.55 -6.17
CA ARG A 38 -10.50 -1.75 -6.45
C ARG A 38 -10.49 -2.67 -5.23
N THR A 39 -10.36 -3.97 -5.46
CA THR A 39 -10.11 -4.93 -4.39
C THR A 39 -8.68 -4.77 -3.87
N VAL A 40 -8.50 -4.69 -2.56
CA VAL A 40 -7.21 -4.42 -1.91
C VAL A 40 -6.88 -5.51 -0.89
N ASP A 41 -5.68 -6.07 -0.98
CA ASP A 41 -5.11 -6.99 -0.01
C ASP A 41 -4.30 -6.20 1.04
N LEU A 42 -4.55 -6.52 2.32
CA LEU A 42 -3.91 -5.93 3.49
C LEU A 42 -2.87 -6.91 4.05
N TYR A 43 -1.64 -6.43 4.18
CA TYR A 43 -0.50 -7.20 4.67
C TYR A 43 0.09 -6.54 5.89
N TRP A 44 0.59 -7.34 6.84
CA TRP A 44 1.43 -6.85 7.93
C TRP A 44 2.68 -7.70 8.12
N VAL A 45 3.74 -7.08 8.63
CA VAL A 45 5.01 -7.70 9.01
C VAL A 45 5.45 -7.15 10.37
N ARG A 46 5.97 -8.02 11.26
CA ARG A 46 6.51 -7.65 12.57
C ARG A 46 8.03 -7.48 12.52
N GLU A 47 8.73 -8.55 12.17
CA GLU A 47 10.17 -8.64 11.92
C GLU A 47 10.42 -9.89 11.06
N ARG A 48 11.45 -9.82 10.20
CA ARG A 48 11.93 -10.80 9.19
C ARG A 48 11.01 -12.02 8.89
N GLU A 49 10.48 -12.00 7.65
CA GLU A 49 10.24 -13.17 6.78
C GLU A 49 8.86 -13.83 6.73
N THR A 50 7.82 -13.33 7.42
CA THR A 50 6.44 -13.77 7.14
C THR A 50 5.50 -12.61 6.86
N GLU A 51 5.21 -12.38 5.56
CA GLU A 51 4.12 -11.52 5.11
C GLU A 51 2.79 -12.24 5.36
N ASN A 52 2.11 -11.93 6.46
CA ASN A 52 0.79 -12.49 6.72
C ASN A 52 -0.26 -11.65 5.99
N ILE A 53 -0.81 -12.18 4.89
CA ILE A 53 -2.04 -11.62 4.27
C ILE A 53 -3.16 -11.85 5.26
N GLN A 54 -3.66 -10.77 5.84
CA GLN A 54 -4.66 -10.87 6.89
C GLN A 54 -6.08 -10.65 6.35
N TYR A 55 -6.25 -9.71 5.41
CA TYR A 55 -7.58 -9.32 4.92
C TYR A 55 -7.54 -8.95 3.44
N THR A 56 -8.68 -9.17 2.77
CA THR A 56 -8.97 -8.66 1.43
C THR A 56 -10.24 -7.82 1.52
N LEU A 57 -10.17 -6.56 1.12
CA LEU A 57 -11.30 -5.64 1.10
C LEU A 57 -11.79 -5.44 -0.33
N LYS A 58 -13.08 -5.67 -0.56
CA LYS A 58 -13.77 -5.25 -1.79
C LYS A 58 -13.82 -3.72 -1.87
N PRO A 59 -14.14 -3.16 -3.05
CA PRO A 59 -14.39 -1.73 -3.20
C PRO A 59 -15.32 -1.20 -2.10
N PHE A 60 -14.91 -0.10 -1.45
CA PHE A 60 -15.69 0.60 -0.41
C PHE A 60 -15.97 -0.20 0.87
N GLU A 61 -15.30 -1.35 1.06
CA GLU A 61 -15.42 -2.16 2.27
C GLU A 61 -14.50 -1.65 3.39
N GLU A 62 -14.87 -1.97 4.63
CA GLU A 62 -14.10 -1.65 5.83
C GLU A 62 -13.91 -2.87 6.74
N VAL A 63 -12.82 -2.88 7.51
CA VAL A 63 -12.56 -3.92 8.52
C VAL A 63 -11.97 -3.33 9.79
N ARG A 64 -12.51 -3.75 10.94
CA ARG A 64 -11.98 -3.44 12.27
C ARG A 64 -10.86 -4.41 12.59
N VAL A 65 -9.69 -3.89 12.91
CA VAL A 65 -8.50 -4.69 13.24
C VAL A 65 -7.93 -4.23 14.58
N ASN A 66 -7.61 -5.20 15.43
CA ASN A 66 -6.82 -4.99 16.63
C ASN A 66 -5.40 -5.44 16.29
N THR A 67 -4.44 -4.52 16.31
CA THR A 67 -3.05 -4.72 15.87
C THR A 67 -2.10 -4.17 16.94
N PHE A 68 -0.80 -4.13 16.66
CA PHE A 68 0.21 -3.61 17.58
C PHE A 68 0.99 -2.47 16.93
N ASN A 69 1.51 -1.55 17.75
CA ASN A 69 2.39 -0.45 17.31
C ASN A 69 3.64 -0.94 16.55
N THR A 70 4.08 -2.16 16.81
CA THR A 70 5.23 -2.82 16.16
C THR A 70 4.91 -3.35 14.76
N HIS A 71 3.63 -3.43 14.37
CA HIS A 71 3.26 -3.96 13.06
C HIS A 71 3.49 -2.93 11.96
N THR A 72 4.11 -3.35 10.86
CA THR A 72 4.21 -2.55 9.64
C THR A 72 3.20 -3.04 8.61
N TRP A 73 2.24 -2.18 8.24
CA TRP A 73 1.20 -2.49 7.27
C TRP A 73 1.50 -1.93 5.87
N PHE A 74 1.15 -2.68 4.84
CA PHE A 74 1.10 -2.20 3.46
C PHE A 74 -0.09 -2.79 2.71
N PHE A 75 -0.48 -2.10 1.65
CA PHE A 75 -1.74 -2.32 0.93
C PHE A 75 -1.46 -2.51 -0.54
N ARG A 76 -2.04 -3.55 -1.16
CA ARG A 76 -1.83 -3.82 -2.59
C ARG A 76 -3.14 -4.05 -3.33
N ASP A 77 -3.20 -3.55 -4.54
CA ASP A 77 -4.23 -3.92 -5.51
C ASP A 77 -4.21 -5.44 -5.72
N TYR A 78 -5.35 -6.08 -5.52
CA TYR A 78 -5.50 -7.54 -5.57
C TYR A 78 -5.07 -8.15 -6.92
N TYR A 79 -5.25 -7.42 -8.02
CA TYR A 79 -5.01 -7.93 -9.37
C TYR A 79 -3.63 -7.56 -9.91
N THR A 80 -3.12 -6.39 -9.55
CA THR A 80 -1.91 -5.80 -10.16
C THR A 80 -0.74 -5.69 -9.20
N GLY A 81 -0.96 -5.85 -7.89
CA GLY A 81 0.08 -5.71 -6.87
C GLY A 81 0.54 -4.28 -6.62
N GLU A 82 -0.10 -3.32 -7.29
CA GLU A 82 0.13 -1.88 -7.15
C GLU A 82 -0.03 -1.47 -5.68
N ARG A 83 0.98 -0.78 -5.13
CA ARG A 83 0.93 -0.31 -3.74
C ARG A 83 -0.06 0.85 -3.60
N MET A 84 -1.05 0.67 -2.73
CA MET A 84 -1.97 1.73 -2.32
C MET A 84 -1.35 2.57 -1.20
N HIS A 85 -1.91 3.76 -0.97
CA HIS A 85 -1.40 4.71 0.02
C HIS A 85 -2.39 4.93 1.16
N VAL A 86 -1.84 5.31 2.30
CA VAL A 86 -2.55 5.84 3.46
C VAL A 86 -1.86 7.13 3.86
N ARG A 87 -2.59 8.24 3.99
CA ARG A 87 -2.02 9.57 4.30
C ARG A 87 -0.81 9.88 3.40
N SER A 88 -0.94 9.58 2.11
CA SER A 88 0.11 9.75 1.09
C SER A 88 1.36 8.89 1.26
N GLN A 89 1.38 7.91 2.17
CA GLN A 89 2.49 6.99 2.41
C GLN A 89 2.15 5.56 2.01
N ARG A 90 3.15 4.79 1.56
CA ARG A 90 3.01 3.38 1.13
C ARG A 90 2.98 2.39 2.31
N ILE A 91 3.43 2.85 3.46
CA ILE A 91 3.60 2.09 4.68
C ILE A 91 2.76 2.77 5.76
N PHE A 92 2.07 1.97 6.56
CA PHE A 92 1.34 2.45 7.72
C PHE A 92 1.86 1.74 8.98
N CYS A 93 2.30 2.55 9.95
CA CYS A 93 2.64 2.07 11.29
C CYS A 93 1.49 2.50 12.23
N PRO A 94 0.83 1.54 12.93
CA PRO A 94 -0.25 1.86 13.85
C PRO A 94 0.24 2.74 14.99
N VAL A 95 -0.54 3.78 15.30
CA VAL A 95 -0.27 4.67 16.42
C VAL A 95 -1.43 4.54 17.41
N ARG A 96 -1.10 4.31 18.68
CA ARG A 96 -2.10 4.30 19.75
C ARG A 96 -2.67 5.72 19.91
N ILE A 97 -3.99 5.85 19.76
CA ILE A 97 -4.70 7.09 20.02
C ILE A 97 -5.47 6.94 21.32
N ARG A 98 -5.31 7.91 22.20
CA ARG A 98 -6.04 8.04 23.46
C ARG A 98 -6.85 9.33 23.44
N MET A 99 -8.11 9.25 23.83
CA MET A 99 -8.99 10.42 23.95
C MET A 99 -9.68 10.42 25.31
N PRO A 100 -10.07 11.60 25.84
CA PRO A 100 -10.91 11.68 27.04
C PRO A 100 -12.20 10.89 26.86
N ARG A 101 -12.53 10.05 27.83
CA ARG A 101 -13.80 9.32 27.83
C ARG A 101 -14.99 10.23 28.09
N ASP A 102 -14.78 11.23 28.94
CA ASP A 102 -15.77 12.24 29.33
C ASP A 102 -15.15 13.64 29.16
N PRO A 103 -15.79 14.57 28.42
CA PRO A 103 -15.32 15.96 28.32
C PRO A 103 -15.16 16.67 29.68
N GLN A 104 -15.90 16.25 30.71
CA GLN A 104 -15.81 16.82 32.06
C GLN A 104 -14.62 16.28 32.86
N ARG A 105 -14.00 15.18 32.42
CA ARG A 105 -12.85 14.53 33.06
C ARG A 105 -11.75 14.21 32.04
N PRO A 106 -11.04 15.25 31.53
CA PRO A 106 -10.06 15.10 30.45
C PRO A 106 -8.89 14.17 30.78
N GLU A 107 -8.60 13.96 32.06
CA GLU A 107 -7.58 13.05 32.58
C GLU A 107 -7.92 11.56 32.40
N GLU A 108 -9.20 11.20 32.32
CA GLU A 108 -9.64 9.82 32.11
C GLU A 108 -9.57 9.44 30.63
N LEU A 109 -8.38 9.06 30.18
CA LEU A 109 -8.13 8.68 28.78
C LEU A 109 -8.54 7.22 28.49
N CYS A 110 -9.19 7.01 27.34
CA CYS A 110 -9.48 5.68 26.81
C CYS A 110 -8.86 5.48 25.43
N ASP A 111 -8.56 4.22 25.09
CA ASP A 111 -8.08 3.86 23.77
C ASP A 111 -9.22 3.89 22.76
N VAL A 112 -8.95 4.53 21.62
CA VAL A 112 -9.93 4.70 20.55
C VAL A 112 -9.46 4.06 19.25
N ARG A 113 -10.42 3.65 18.43
CA ARG A 113 -10.15 3.11 17.10
C ARG A 113 -9.89 4.24 16.11
N SER A 114 -8.70 4.25 15.52
CA SER A 114 -8.33 5.23 14.50
C SER A 114 -8.76 4.78 13.10
N GLN A 115 -9.29 5.70 12.30
CA GLN A 115 -9.67 5.40 10.91
C GLN A 115 -8.46 5.53 9.98
N VAL A 116 -8.31 4.56 9.08
CA VAL A 116 -7.20 4.45 8.14
C VAL A 116 -7.77 4.35 6.72
N LEU A 117 -7.72 5.46 5.99
CA LEU A 117 -8.28 5.58 4.64
C LEU A 117 -7.24 5.15 3.60
N ILE A 118 -7.53 4.04 2.92
CA ILE A 118 -6.70 3.48 1.85
C ILE A 118 -7.14 4.09 0.53
N HIS A 119 -6.23 4.77 -0.16
CA HIS A 119 -6.48 5.48 -1.40
C HIS A 119 -5.44 5.16 -2.49
N PHE A 120 -5.70 5.60 -3.72
CA PHE A 120 -4.76 5.44 -4.83
C PHE A 120 -3.42 6.15 -4.53
N PRO A 121 -2.31 5.60 -5.03
CA PRO A 121 -1.02 6.26 -4.91
C PRO A 121 -1.04 7.63 -5.60
N LEU A 122 -0.49 8.63 -4.92
CA LEU A 122 -0.25 9.95 -5.51
C LEU A 122 0.91 9.84 -6.50
N ARG A 123 0.63 10.22 -7.74
CA ARG A 123 1.52 10.06 -8.89
C ARG A 123 1.53 11.30 -9.74
N THR A 124 2.63 11.49 -10.45
CA THR A 124 2.66 12.40 -11.59
C THR A 124 1.68 11.92 -12.67
N LEU A 125 1.22 12.86 -13.51
CA LEU A 125 0.37 12.52 -14.65
C LEU A 125 1.03 11.47 -15.55
N LYS A 126 2.34 11.60 -15.78
CA LYS A 126 3.14 10.64 -16.55
C LYS A 126 3.03 9.22 -15.98
N GLU A 127 3.25 9.06 -14.68
CA GLU A 127 3.16 7.75 -14.01
C GLU A 127 1.74 7.18 -14.08
N ASN A 128 0.71 8.03 -13.92
CA ASN A 128 -0.69 7.61 -14.08
C ASN A 128 -0.96 7.10 -15.50
N CYS A 129 -0.53 7.82 -16.53
CA CYS A 129 -0.68 7.39 -17.93
C CYS A 129 0.01 6.05 -18.17
N LEU A 130 1.26 5.89 -17.72
CA LEU A 130 2.00 4.64 -17.87
C LEU A 130 1.26 3.46 -17.20
N TRP A 131 0.79 3.63 -15.97
CA TRP A 131 0.03 2.61 -15.25
C TRP A 131 -1.29 2.27 -15.94
N LEU A 132 -2.03 3.27 -16.40
CA LEU A 132 -3.31 3.06 -17.09
C LEU A 132 -3.12 2.28 -18.40
N ILE A 133 -2.12 2.63 -19.21
CA ILE A 133 -1.81 1.94 -20.47
C ILE A 133 -1.47 0.47 -20.19
N VAL A 134 -0.55 0.20 -19.26
CA VAL A 134 -0.16 -1.18 -18.96
C VAL A 134 -1.31 -1.99 -18.38
N LYS A 135 -2.09 -1.41 -17.45
CA LYS A 135 -3.26 -2.08 -16.87
C LYS A 135 -4.30 -2.41 -17.93
N TRP A 136 -4.52 -1.50 -18.88
CA TRP A 136 -5.42 -1.74 -20.00
C TRP A 136 -4.89 -2.87 -20.90
N LEU A 137 -3.65 -2.77 -21.39
CA LEU A 137 -3.02 -3.77 -22.24
C LEU A 137 -3.03 -5.17 -21.63
N LYS A 138 -2.70 -5.28 -20.33
CA LYS A 138 -2.70 -6.57 -19.63
C LYS A 138 -4.09 -7.21 -19.57
N ARG A 139 -5.15 -6.40 -19.54
CA ARG A 139 -6.54 -6.86 -19.49
C ARG A 139 -7.11 -7.19 -20.87
N THR A 140 -6.68 -6.48 -21.92
CA THR A 140 -7.32 -6.54 -23.24
C THR A 140 -6.51 -7.28 -24.30
N CYS A 141 -5.21 -7.49 -24.08
CA CYS A 141 -4.31 -8.03 -25.11
C CYS A 141 -3.62 -9.30 -24.63
N ASN A 142 -3.45 -10.27 -25.52
CA ASN A 142 -2.73 -11.52 -25.24
C ASN A 142 -1.20 -11.33 -25.26
N ALA A 143 -0.70 -10.37 -26.04
CA ALA A 143 0.73 -10.10 -26.20
C ALA A 143 1.09 -8.62 -25.92
N PRO A 144 0.92 -8.13 -24.67
CA PRO A 144 1.09 -6.71 -24.33
C PRO A 144 2.52 -6.18 -24.60
N ARG A 145 3.54 -7.04 -24.53
CA ARG A 145 4.94 -6.69 -24.84
C ARG A 145 5.11 -6.24 -26.29
N ASP A 146 4.48 -6.95 -27.22
CA ASP A 146 4.60 -6.66 -28.66
C ASP A 146 3.95 -5.32 -29.00
N TYR A 147 2.79 -5.03 -28.42
CA TYR A 147 2.14 -3.72 -28.54
C TYR A 147 3.03 -2.58 -28.05
N ILE A 148 3.66 -2.74 -26.88
CA ILE A 148 4.57 -1.73 -26.32
C ILE A 148 5.79 -1.52 -27.25
N ASN A 149 6.35 -2.60 -27.78
CA ASN A 149 7.51 -2.54 -28.67
C ASN A 149 7.18 -1.82 -29.99
N ASN A 150 5.95 -1.97 -30.49
CA ASN A 150 5.50 -1.38 -31.75
C ASN A 150 4.99 0.07 -31.62
N TYR A 151 4.87 0.64 -30.41
CA TYR A 151 4.46 2.03 -30.27
C TYR A 151 5.46 3.03 -30.87
N MET A 152 4.95 4.10 -31.48
CA MET A 152 5.76 5.21 -32.01
C MET A 152 6.07 6.24 -30.89
N ILE A 153 6.69 5.76 -29.81
CA ILE A 153 7.07 6.57 -28.63
C ILE A 153 8.56 6.37 -28.29
N PRO A 154 9.19 7.29 -27.55
CA PRO A 154 10.58 7.15 -27.12
C PRO A 154 10.88 5.82 -26.42
N ALA A 155 12.06 5.26 -26.69
CA ALA A 155 12.50 3.98 -26.11
C ALA A 155 12.49 3.99 -24.57
N THR A 156 12.76 5.13 -23.95
CA THR A 156 12.69 5.32 -22.50
C THR A 156 11.28 5.10 -21.95
N LEU A 157 10.23 5.55 -22.65
CA LEU A 157 8.85 5.30 -22.26
C LEU A 157 8.45 3.84 -22.47
N LYS A 158 8.92 3.20 -23.56
CA LYS A 158 8.71 1.77 -23.79
C LYS A 158 9.30 0.95 -22.64
N GLN A 159 10.54 1.25 -22.25
CA GLN A 159 11.19 0.59 -21.13
C GLN A 159 10.40 0.77 -19.83
N GLN A 160 9.92 1.99 -19.55
CA GLN A 160 9.08 2.25 -18.37
C GLN A 160 7.77 1.44 -18.37
N LEU A 161 7.08 1.33 -19.51
CA LEU A 161 5.89 0.49 -19.66
C LEU A 161 6.22 -0.99 -19.43
N LEU A 162 7.31 -1.50 -20.01
CA LEU A 162 7.76 -2.88 -19.86
C LEU A 162 8.11 -3.22 -18.42
N THR A 163 8.75 -2.29 -17.69
CA THR A 163 9.06 -2.47 -16.25
C THR A 163 7.79 -2.61 -15.41
N ILE A 164 6.77 -1.77 -15.65
CA ILE A 164 5.49 -1.86 -14.95
C ILE A 164 4.79 -3.19 -15.29
N LEU A 165 4.77 -3.57 -16.57
CA LEU A 165 4.17 -4.83 -17.02
C LEU A 165 4.83 -6.04 -16.35
N ALA A 166 6.16 -6.09 -16.33
CA ALA A 166 6.91 -7.15 -15.68
C ALA A 166 6.60 -7.21 -14.18
N THR A 167 6.48 -6.06 -13.51
CA THR A 167 6.13 -5.99 -12.09
C THR A 167 4.76 -6.60 -11.81
N ILE A 168 3.76 -6.27 -12.65
CA ILE A 168 2.40 -6.82 -12.52
C ILE A 168 2.41 -8.33 -12.74
N GLU A 169 3.11 -8.82 -13.75
CA GLU A 169 3.16 -10.26 -14.06
C GLU A 169 3.85 -11.08 -12.98
N VAL A 170 4.96 -10.57 -12.42
CA VAL A 170 5.64 -11.18 -11.27
C VAL A 170 4.71 -11.24 -10.07
N TYR A 171 3.97 -10.17 -9.78
CA TYR A 171 3.00 -10.20 -8.68
C TYR A 171 1.89 -11.21 -8.95
N CYS A 172 1.30 -11.23 -10.14
CA CYS A 172 0.23 -12.16 -10.48
C CYS A 172 0.66 -13.61 -10.27
N SER A 173 1.87 -13.99 -10.72
CA SER A 173 2.36 -15.37 -10.56
C SER A 173 2.61 -15.74 -9.09
N GLN A 174 3.18 -14.81 -8.30
CA GLN A 174 3.42 -15.02 -6.87
C GLN A 174 2.11 -15.07 -6.06
N ALA A 175 1.19 -14.15 -6.32
CA ALA A 175 -0.09 -14.06 -5.62
C ALA A 175 -0.98 -15.27 -5.92
N GLN A 176 -0.98 -15.78 -7.16
CA GLN A 176 -1.67 -17.03 -7.51
C GLN A 176 -1.11 -18.21 -6.71
N ALA A 177 0.22 -18.35 -6.66
CA ALA A 177 0.85 -19.43 -5.89
C ALA A 177 0.53 -19.35 -4.39
N ALA A 178 0.51 -18.14 -3.81
CA ALA A 178 0.19 -17.94 -2.40
C ALA A 178 -1.29 -18.20 -2.08
N ARG A 179 -2.21 -17.87 -3.00
CA ARG A 179 -3.66 -18.06 -2.84
C ARG A 179 -4.08 -19.52 -2.97
N ILE A 180 -3.41 -20.32 -3.81
CA ILE A 180 -3.69 -21.77 -3.97
C ILE A 180 -3.28 -22.56 -2.72
N ARG A 181 -2.30 -22.08 -1.97
CA ARG A 181 -1.78 -22.75 -0.76
C ARG A 181 -2.62 -22.47 0.51
N ARG A 182 -3.72 -21.72 0.39
CA ARG A 182 -4.67 -21.41 1.47
C ARG A 182 -5.94 -22.19 1.26
#